data_AF-A0A7V8E0G1-F1
#
_entry.id   AF-A0A7V8E0G1-F1
#
_cell.length_a   1.000
_cell.length_b   1.000
_cell.length_c   1.000
_cell.angle_alpha   90.00
_cell.angle_beta   90.00
_cell.angle_gamma   90.00
#
_symmetry.space_group_name_H-M   'P 1'
#
loop_
_entity.id
_entity.type
_entity.pdbx_description
1 polymer ?
#
loop_
_entity_poly.entity_id
_entity_poly.type
_entity_poly.pdbx_seq_one_letter_code
_entity_poly.pdbx_strand_id
1 'polypeptide(L)'
;MSLSTSQILSYCILGTIIVALTIIAIRTRGTAGVKEAGRSGGVLLLSVLPNLILGFTIAGFLQVLLPKDAMVRWMGEDSGFRGILAGSLAGTLTPGGPFTHFPILASFLKSGAGVGPVSAYIAGWALLGVNRIIVWELPILGWKFALARIAACLFVPPVCGLLTQLIFRGRVA
;
A
#
# COMPACT_ATOMS: atom_id res chain seq x y z
N MET A 1 -15.27 2.88 -21.27
CA MET A 1 -14.46 3.24 -20.08
C MET A 1 -13.60 4.43 -20.48
N SER A 2 -14.06 5.66 -20.22
CA SER A 2 -13.29 6.87 -20.55
C SER A 2 -12.13 7.03 -19.54
N LEU A 3 -10.93 7.30 -20.05
CA LEU A 3 -9.78 7.61 -19.20
C LEU A 3 -9.98 8.97 -18.55
N SER A 4 -9.76 9.05 -17.24
CA SER A 4 -9.81 10.33 -16.51
C SER A 4 -8.59 11.19 -16.84
N THR A 5 -8.73 12.52 -16.72
CA THR A 5 -7.65 13.48 -17.00
C THR A 5 -6.37 13.20 -16.20
N SER A 6 -6.51 12.72 -14.95
CA SER A 6 -5.38 12.34 -14.10
C SER A 6 -4.64 11.09 -14.60
N GLN A 7 -5.35 10.11 -15.17
CA GLN A 7 -4.75 8.92 -15.78
C GLN A 7 -3.99 9.29 -17.06
N ILE A 8 -4.57 10.15 -17.89
CA ILE A 8 -3.91 10.64 -19.10
C ILE A 8 -2.60 11.36 -18.74
N LEU A 9 -2.65 12.26 -17.77
CA LEU A 9 -1.46 12.97 -17.28
C LEU A 9 -0.39 11.98 -16.78
N SER A 10 -0.79 10.99 -16.00
CA SER A 10 0.12 9.95 -15.48
C SER A 10 0.78 9.17 -16.61
N TYR A 11 0.03 8.77 -17.64
CA TYR A 11 0.57 8.04 -18.79
C TYR A 11 1.49 8.91 -19.64
N CYS A 12 1.19 10.20 -19.81
CA CYS A 12 2.07 11.13 -20.49
C CYS A 12 3.42 11.23 -19.74
N ILE A 13 3.40 11.48 -18.42
CA ILE A 13 4.63 11.60 -17.62
C ILE A 13 5.47 10.32 -17.70
N LEU A 14 4.85 9.16 -17.46
CA LEU A 14 5.55 7.87 -17.51
C LEU A 14 6.09 7.58 -18.91
N GLY A 15 5.32 7.87 -19.95
CA GLY A 15 5.74 7.73 -21.35
C GLY A 15 6.97 8.59 -21.66
N THR A 16 6.98 9.86 -21.25
CA THR A 16 8.13 10.75 -21.45
C THR A 16 9.38 10.24 -20.73
N ILE A 17 9.23 9.74 -19.49
CA ILE A 17 10.35 9.14 -18.74
C ILE A 17 10.89 7.91 -19.47
N ILE A 18 10.02 7.01 -19.96
CA ILE A 18 10.42 5.82 -20.70
C ILE A 18 11.17 6.19 -21.97
N VAL A 19 10.69 7.19 -22.73
CA VAL A 19 11.37 7.67 -23.94
C VAL A 19 12.75 8.25 -23.59
N ALA A 20 12.85 9.08 -22.56
CA ALA A 20 14.12 9.64 -22.11
C ALA A 20 15.12 8.54 -21.68
N LEU A 21 14.67 7.56 -20.88
CA LEU A 21 15.49 6.42 -20.46
C LEU A 21 15.91 5.55 -21.63
N THR A 22 15.04 5.37 -22.64
CA THR A 22 15.36 4.63 -23.86
C THR A 22 16.45 5.34 -24.66
N ILE A 23 16.35 6.67 -24.82
CA ILE A 23 17.38 7.47 -25.51
C ILE A 23 18.71 7.38 -24.75
N ILE A 24 18.69 7.49 -23.42
CA ILE A 24 19.88 7.37 -22.57
C ILE A 24 20.49 5.98 -22.70
N ALA A 25 19.69 4.92 -22.66
CA ALA A 25 20.14 3.54 -22.80
C ALA A 25 20.80 3.30 -24.17
N ILE A 26 20.21 3.82 -25.25
CA ILE A 26 20.78 3.73 -26.60
C ILE A 26 22.11 4.49 -26.68
N ARG A 27 22.20 5.70 -26.11
CA ARG A 27 23.43 6.51 -26.14
C ARG A 27 24.58 5.94 -25.31
N THR A 28 24.26 5.23 -24.23
CA THR A 28 25.28 4.70 -23.29
C THR A 28 25.67 3.25 -23.54
N ARG A 29 24.71 2.41 -23.92
CA ARG A 29 24.87 0.94 -24.06
C ARG A 29 24.35 0.40 -25.39
N GLY A 30 23.98 1.27 -26.33
CA GLY A 30 23.42 0.86 -27.62
C GLY A 30 22.08 0.14 -27.49
N THR A 31 21.70 -0.59 -28.54
CA THR A 31 20.45 -1.37 -28.59
C THR A 31 20.44 -2.55 -27.61
N ALA A 32 21.61 -3.02 -27.19
CA ALA A 32 21.76 -4.06 -26.17
C ALA A 32 21.21 -3.60 -24.80
N GLY A 33 21.44 -2.33 -24.41
CA GLY A 33 20.90 -1.76 -23.18
C GLY A 33 19.37 -1.74 -23.14
N VAL A 34 18.72 -1.48 -24.28
CA VAL A 34 17.24 -1.51 -24.38
C VAL A 34 16.72 -2.94 -24.26
N LYS A 35 17.38 -3.92 -24.89
CA LYS A 35 17.01 -5.33 -24.79
C LYS A 35 17.15 -5.86 -23.36
N GLU A 36 18.22 -5.48 -22.67
CA GLU A 36 18.46 -5.84 -21.27
C GLU A 36 17.42 -5.21 -20.33
N ALA A 37 17.10 -3.92 -20.54
CA ALA A 37 16.04 -3.23 -19.81
C ALA A 37 14.67 -3.90 -20.02
N GLY A 38 14.34 -4.25 -21.27
CA GLY A 38 13.10 -4.95 -21.61
C GLY A 38 13.02 -6.33 -20.97
N ARG A 39 14.11 -7.11 -20.99
CA ARG A 39 14.15 -8.44 -20.34
C ARG A 39 14.00 -8.32 -18.82
N SER A 40 14.74 -7.42 -18.19
CA SER A 40 14.68 -7.20 -16.74
C SER A 40 13.30 -6.72 -16.29
N GLY A 41 12.71 -5.79 -17.05
CA GLY A 41 11.34 -5.31 -16.83
C GLY A 41 10.30 -6.42 -17.01
N GLY A 42 10.44 -7.26 -18.03
CA GLY A 42 9.55 -8.40 -18.27
C GLY A 42 9.61 -9.45 -17.16
N VAL A 43 10.80 -9.77 -16.65
CA VAL A 43 10.97 -10.68 -15.51
C VAL A 43 10.31 -10.10 -14.26
N LEU A 44 10.48 -8.80 -13.99
CA LEU A 44 9.85 -8.13 -12.85
C LEU A 44 8.32 -8.16 -12.98
N LEU A 45 7.79 -7.85 -14.17
CA LEU A 45 6.35 -7.88 -14.44
C LEU A 45 5.77 -9.27 -14.14
N LEU A 46 6.39 -10.32 -14.70
CA LEU A 46 5.93 -11.71 -14.48
C LEU A 46 6.06 -12.16 -13.02
N SER A 47 7.04 -11.63 -12.29
CA SER A 47 7.21 -11.94 -10.86
C SER A 47 6.16 -11.29 -9.97
N VAL A 48 5.68 -10.09 -10.34
CA VAL A 48 4.70 -9.32 -9.55
C VAL A 48 3.25 -9.63 -9.96
N LEU A 49 3.03 -10.05 -11.21
CA LEU A 49 1.69 -10.30 -11.76
C LEU A 49 0.82 -11.24 -10.90
N PRO A 50 1.32 -12.37 -10.35
CA PRO A 50 0.52 -13.23 -9.47
C PRO A 50 0.05 -12.50 -8.20
N ASN A 51 0.91 -11.69 -7.59
CA ASN A 51 0.57 -10.92 -6.39
C ASN A 51 -0.51 -9.87 -6.69
N LEU A 52 -0.46 -9.25 -7.87
CA LEU A 52 -1.51 -8.32 -8.32
C LEU A 52 -2.84 -9.04 -8.49
N ILE A 53 -2.86 -10.18 -9.19
CA ILE A 53 -4.08 -10.96 -9.41
C ILE A 53 -4.69 -11.34 -8.05
N LEU A 54 -3.92 -11.94 -7.16
CA LEU A 54 -4.39 -12.34 -5.83
C LEU A 54 -4.85 -11.13 -5.00
N GLY A 55 -4.08 -10.03 -5.01
CA GLY A 55 -4.41 -8.82 -4.27
C GLY A 55 -5.72 -8.17 -4.74
N PHE A 56 -5.94 -8.05 -6.05
CA PHE A 56 -7.18 -7.53 -6.60
C PHE A 56 -8.36 -8.49 -6.40
N THR A 57 -8.15 -9.81 -6.47
CA THR A 57 -9.18 -10.80 -6.15
C THR A 57 -9.62 -10.70 -4.69
N ILE A 58 -8.68 -10.61 -3.74
CA ILE A 58 -8.99 -10.38 -2.32
C ILE A 58 -9.76 -9.08 -2.15
N ALA A 59 -9.33 -7.99 -2.78
CA ALA A 59 -10.03 -6.71 -2.72
C ALA A 59 -11.45 -6.78 -3.29
N GLY A 60 -11.69 -7.57 -4.34
CA GLY A 60 -13.01 -7.83 -4.89
C GLY A 60 -13.91 -8.60 -3.91
N PHE A 61 -13.39 -9.67 -3.30
CA PHE A 61 -14.11 -10.41 -2.27
C PHE A 61 -14.42 -9.54 -1.05
N LEU A 62 -13.46 -8.74 -0.58
CA LEU A 62 -13.66 -7.83 0.55
C LEU A 62 -14.74 -6.78 0.26
N GLN A 63 -14.86 -6.27 -0.98
CA GLN A 63 -15.96 -5.36 -1.33
C GLN A 63 -17.34 -5.99 -1.17
N VAL A 64 -17.46 -7.31 -1.38
CA VAL A 64 -18.74 -8.03 -1.28
C VAL A 64 -18.98 -8.57 0.13
N LEU A 65 -17.93 -9.07 0.79
CA LEU A 65 -18.01 -9.77 2.07
C LEU A 65 -17.92 -8.83 3.28
N LEU A 66 -17.31 -7.64 3.16
CA LEU A 66 -17.27 -6.69 4.26
C LEU A 66 -18.60 -5.95 4.37
N PRO A 67 -19.36 -6.15 5.46
CA PRO A 67 -20.58 -5.40 5.68
C PRO A 67 -20.23 -3.92 5.81
N LYS A 68 -20.82 -3.07 4.96
CA LYS A 68 -20.58 -1.62 5.01
C LYS A 68 -20.84 -1.05 6.41
N ASP A 69 -21.89 -1.52 7.07
CA ASP A 69 -22.22 -1.11 8.45
C ASP A 69 -21.11 -1.45 9.44
N ALA A 70 -20.46 -2.61 9.30
CA ALA A 70 -19.33 -2.98 10.13
C ALA A 70 -18.10 -2.11 9.83
N MET A 71 -17.82 -1.83 8.55
CA MET A 71 -16.73 -0.95 8.16
C MET A 71 -16.91 0.47 8.70
N VAL A 72 -18.09 1.06 8.52
CA VAL A 72 -18.42 2.40 9.04
C VAL A 72 -18.36 2.42 10.56
N ARG A 73 -18.90 1.40 11.23
CA ARG A 73 -18.88 1.32 12.70
C ARG A 73 -17.48 1.20 13.29
N TRP A 74 -16.61 0.39 12.69
CA TRP A 74 -15.30 0.07 13.25
C TRP A 74 -14.17 0.93 12.70
N MET A 75 -14.26 1.39 11.47
CA MET A 75 -13.20 2.13 10.77
C MET A 75 -13.73 3.36 10.03
N GLY A 76 -14.99 3.75 10.20
CA GLY A 76 -15.54 4.97 9.60
C GLY A 76 -15.01 6.25 10.23
N GLU A 77 -15.41 7.39 9.68
CA GLU A 77 -14.94 8.71 10.13
C GLU A 77 -15.33 9.01 11.59
N ASP A 78 -16.54 8.61 11.98
CA ASP A 78 -17.08 8.77 13.34
C ASP A 78 -16.55 7.74 14.36
N SER A 79 -15.78 6.74 13.91
CA SER A 79 -15.20 5.73 14.82
C SER A 79 -14.11 6.29 15.73
N GLY A 80 -13.59 7.48 15.40
CA GLY A 80 -12.58 8.20 16.16
C GLY A 80 -11.35 7.35 16.46
N PHE A 81 -10.87 7.42 17.71
CA PHE A 81 -9.67 6.70 18.13
C PHE A 81 -9.82 5.17 18.04
N ARG A 82 -11.03 4.63 18.21
CA ARG A 82 -11.27 3.17 18.10
C ARG A 82 -10.97 2.66 16.70
N GLY A 83 -11.38 3.38 15.66
CA GLY A 83 -11.07 2.98 14.30
C GLY A 83 -9.62 3.18 13.90
N ILE A 84 -8.95 4.19 14.47
CA ILE A 84 -7.51 4.36 14.30
C ILE A 84 -6.74 3.15 14.85
N LEU A 85 -7.13 2.65 16.03
CA LEU A 85 -6.55 1.44 16.60
C LEU A 85 -6.89 0.20 15.77
N ALA A 86 -8.15 0.06 15.33
CA ALA A 86 -8.57 -1.03 14.46
C ALA A 86 -7.77 -1.04 13.14
N GLY A 87 -7.58 0.12 12.52
CA GLY A 87 -6.75 0.30 11.34
C GLY A 87 -5.30 -0.09 11.59
N SER A 88 -4.70 0.40 12.68
CA SER A 88 -3.33 0.06 13.09
C SER A 88 -3.12 -1.46 13.20
N LEU A 89 -4.06 -2.15 13.87
CA LEU A 89 -4.03 -3.60 14.04
C LEU A 89 -4.23 -4.34 12.72
N ALA A 90 -5.23 -3.93 11.93
CA ALA A 90 -5.50 -4.53 10.64
C ALA A 90 -4.29 -4.43 9.70
N GLY A 91 -3.61 -3.28 9.66
CA GLY A 91 -2.38 -3.08 8.89
C GLY A 91 -1.24 -3.97 9.37
N THR A 92 -1.05 -4.02 10.69
CA THR A 92 -0.02 -4.84 11.36
C THR A 92 -0.19 -6.33 11.06
N LEU A 93 -1.43 -6.82 11.01
CA LEU A 93 -1.75 -8.24 10.84
C LEU A 93 -1.86 -8.67 9.38
N THR A 94 -2.16 -7.75 8.45
CA THR A 94 -2.32 -8.12 7.05
C THR A 94 -0.94 -8.38 6.43
N PRO A 95 -0.68 -9.59 5.90
CA PRO A 95 0.56 -9.86 5.18
C PRO A 95 0.46 -9.36 3.73
N GLY A 96 1.61 -9.06 3.14
CA GLY A 96 1.71 -8.76 1.72
C GLY A 96 2.56 -7.54 1.41
N GLY A 97 2.66 -7.26 0.11
CA GLY A 97 3.32 -6.08 -0.42
C GLY A 97 2.31 -4.99 -0.81
N PRO A 98 2.77 -3.80 -1.23
CA PRO A 98 1.88 -2.70 -1.61
C PRO A 98 0.80 -3.10 -2.62
N PHE A 99 1.14 -4.03 -3.54
CA PHE A 99 0.24 -4.58 -4.55
C PHE A 99 -0.97 -5.35 -3.98
N THR A 100 -0.93 -5.76 -2.72
CA THR A 100 -2.04 -6.40 -2.00
C THR A 100 -2.77 -5.39 -1.11
N HIS A 101 -2.03 -4.55 -0.39
CA HIS A 101 -2.61 -3.61 0.57
C HIS A 101 -3.41 -2.48 -0.07
N PHE A 102 -2.92 -1.87 -1.16
CA PHE A 102 -3.62 -0.73 -1.77
C PHE A 102 -4.97 -1.11 -2.39
N PRO A 103 -5.13 -2.27 -3.07
CA PRO A 103 -6.45 -2.75 -3.46
C PRO A 103 -7.41 -2.96 -2.27
N ILE A 104 -6.93 -3.53 -1.16
CA ILE A 104 -7.73 -3.71 0.06
C ILE A 104 -8.17 -2.35 0.64
N LEU A 105 -7.25 -1.39 0.73
CA LEU A 105 -7.54 -0.04 1.22
C LEU A 105 -8.52 0.70 0.30
N ALA A 106 -8.41 0.53 -1.01
CA ALA A 106 -9.39 1.07 -1.95
C ALA A 106 -10.79 0.47 -1.71
N SER A 107 -10.88 -0.82 -1.37
CA SER A 107 -12.14 -1.43 -0.93
C SER A 107 -12.64 -0.82 0.38
N PHE A 108 -11.76 -0.58 1.37
CA PHE A 108 -12.15 -0.02 2.66
C PHE A 108 -12.74 1.38 2.49
N LEU A 109 -12.08 2.24 1.71
CA LEU A 109 -12.56 3.58 1.38
C LEU A 109 -13.93 3.54 0.69
N LYS A 110 -14.10 2.67 -0.31
CA LYS A 110 -15.41 2.45 -0.97
C LYS A 110 -16.51 1.95 -0.03
N SER A 111 -16.12 1.24 1.03
CA SER A 111 -17.02 0.74 2.07
C SER A 111 -17.22 1.72 3.24
N GLY A 112 -16.69 2.94 3.15
CA GLY A 112 -16.92 4.02 4.12
C GLY A 112 -15.87 4.12 5.24
N ALA A 113 -14.67 3.56 5.06
CA ALA A 113 -13.58 3.76 6.01
C ALA A 113 -13.08 5.22 6.00
N GLY A 114 -12.83 5.77 7.18
CA GLY A 114 -12.28 7.10 7.38
C GLY A 114 -10.77 7.16 7.10
N VAL A 115 -10.29 8.38 6.82
CA VAL A 115 -8.89 8.65 6.50
C VAL A 115 -7.92 8.37 7.65
N GLY A 116 -8.32 8.60 8.89
CA GLY A 116 -7.51 8.30 10.07
C GLY A 116 -7.25 6.80 10.20
N PRO A 117 -8.29 5.95 10.24
CA PRO A 117 -8.16 4.49 10.23
C PRO A 117 -7.34 3.95 9.05
N VAL A 118 -7.54 4.48 7.83
CA VAL A 118 -6.77 4.07 6.64
C VAL A 118 -5.30 4.47 6.74
N SER A 119 -4.99 5.68 7.21
CA SER A 119 -3.62 6.12 7.43
C SER A 119 -2.92 5.29 8.51
N ALA A 120 -3.62 5.03 9.61
CA ALA A 120 -3.15 4.17 10.69
C ALA A 120 -2.87 2.74 10.20
N TYR A 121 -3.70 2.21 9.29
CA TYR A 121 -3.45 0.93 8.63
C TYR A 121 -2.15 0.95 7.83
N ILE A 122 -1.93 1.96 7.00
CA ILE A 122 -0.70 2.06 6.18
C ILE A 122 0.52 2.11 7.09
N ALA A 123 0.49 2.93 8.14
CA ALA A 123 1.56 3.04 9.11
C ALA A 123 1.77 1.73 9.90
N GLY A 124 0.70 1.05 10.31
CA GLY A 124 0.74 -0.23 11.00
C GLY A 124 1.38 -1.33 10.14
N TRP A 125 0.96 -1.44 8.88
CA TRP A 125 1.59 -2.34 7.92
C TRP A 125 3.08 -2.01 7.70
N ALA A 126 3.38 -0.74 7.42
CA ALA A 126 4.74 -0.30 7.09
C ALA A 126 5.69 -0.40 8.29
N LEU A 127 5.21 -0.23 9.53
CA LEU A 127 6.07 -0.18 10.71
C LEU A 127 5.99 -1.44 11.55
N LEU A 128 4.86 -2.12 11.64
CA LEU A 128 4.65 -3.21 12.58
C LEU A 128 4.25 -4.53 11.91
N GLY A 129 4.25 -4.62 10.58
CA GLY A 129 3.86 -5.81 9.83
C GLY A 129 4.43 -7.12 10.40
N VAL A 130 3.55 -7.96 10.97
CA VAL A 130 3.92 -9.19 11.68
C VAL A 130 4.62 -10.18 10.76
N ASN A 131 4.17 -10.27 9.51
CA ASN A 131 4.81 -11.11 8.51
C ASN A 131 6.29 -10.70 8.30
N ARG A 132 6.58 -9.40 8.28
CA ARG A 132 7.94 -8.90 8.12
C ARG A 132 8.78 -9.18 9.36
N ILE A 133 8.23 -8.94 10.54
CA ILE A 133 8.92 -9.16 11.80
C ILE A 133 9.35 -10.64 11.93
N ILE A 134 8.42 -11.57 11.71
CA ILE A 134 8.65 -13.00 11.90
C ILE A 134 9.58 -13.58 10.83
N VAL A 135 9.33 -13.25 9.56
CA VAL A 135 10.03 -13.90 8.43
C VAL A 135 11.40 -13.28 8.18
N TRP A 136 11.56 -11.97 8.39
CA TRP A 136 12.77 -11.25 7.99
C TRP A 136 13.50 -10.64 9.18
N GLU A 137 12.81 -9.94 10.07
CA GLU A 137 13.46 -9.14 11.12
C GLU A 137 14.09 -10.03 12.19
N LEU A 138 13.35 -11.01 12.73
CA LEU A 138 13.86 -11.91 13.75
C LEU A 138 15.02 -12.79 13.25
N PRO A 139 14.96 -13.44 12.07
CA PRO A 139 16.03 -14.32 11.63
C PRO A 139 17.31 -13.58 11.20
N ILE A 140 17.18 -12.37 10.65
CA ILE A 140 18.31 -11.63 10.08
C ILE A 140 18.94 -10.67 11.10
N LEU A 141 18.13 -9.98 11.92
CA LEU A 141 18.59 -8.92 12.82
C LEU A 141 18.57 -9.32 14.31
N GLY A 142 17.88 -10.41 14.64
CA GLY A 142 17.80 -10.93 15.99
C GLY A 142 16.73 -10.26 16.86
N TRP A 143 16.33 -10.98 17.91
CA TRP A 143 15.16 -10.62 18.74
C TRP A 143 15.33 -9.32 19.53
N LYS A 144 16.55 -9.01 20.00
CA LYS A 144 16.82 -7.78 20.77
C LYS A 144 16.58 -6.52 19.94
N PHE A 145 17.08 -6.52 18.70
CA PHE A 145 16.86 -5.41 17.77
C PHE A 145 15.38 -5.28 17.41
N ALA A 146 14.74 -6.40 17.05
CA ALA A 146 13.33 -6.40 16.67
C ALA A 146 12.43 -5.83 17.79
N LEU A 147 12.64 -6.24 19.05
CA LEU A 147 11.88 -5.70 20.17
C LEU A 147 12.12 -4.21 20.38
N ALA A 148 13.37 -3.74 20.33
CA ALA A 148 13.67 -2.31 20.46
C ALA A 148 12.97 -1.48 19.38
N ARG A 149 12.97 -1.96 18.14
CA ARG A 149 12.33 -1.28 17.01
C ARG A 149 10.79 -1.32 17.11
N ILE A 150 10.21 -2.46 17.49
CA ILE A 150 8.77 -2.58 17.74
C ILE A 150 8.36 -1.59 18.84
N ALA A 151 9.10 -1.54 19.96
CA ALA A 151 8.83 -0.60 21.04
C ALA A 151 8.89 0.86 20.58
N ALA A 152 9.91 1.22 19.79
CA ALA A 152 10.05 2.57 19.23
C ALA A 152 8.90 2.95 18.27
N CYS A 153 8.37 1.99 17.51
CA CYS A 153 7.34 2.24 16.52
C CYS A 153 5.91 2.00 17.00
N LEU A 154 5.70 1.45 18.20
CA LEU A 154 4.40 0.94 18.67
C LEU A 154 3.28 1.99 18.57
N PHE A 155 3.57 3.24 18.95
CA PHE A 155 2.59 4.33 18.96
C PHE A 155 2.55 5.14 17.66
N VAL A 156 3.45 4.87 16.71
CA VAL A 156 3.51 5.64 15.47
C VAL A 156 2.27 5.44 14.60
N PRO A 157 1.71 4.22 14.42
CA PRO A 157 0.48 4.04 13.65
C PRO A 157 -0.73 4.82 14.16
N PRO A 158 -1.11 4.76 15.45
CA PRO A 158 -2.24 5.55 15.92
C PRO A 158 -1.98 7.06 15.89
N VAL A 159 -0.75 7.51 16.16
CA VAL A 159 -0.39 8.94 16.02
C VAL A 159 -0.51 9.39 14.57
N CYS A 160 -0.05 8.59 13.62
CA CYS A 160 -0.18 8.89 12.19
C CYS A 160 -1.65 9.02 11.78
N GLY A 161 -2.50 8.08 12.21
CA GLY A 161 -3.95 8.15 11.97
C GLY A 161 -4.59 9.42 12.55
N LEU A 162 -4.25 9.78 13.79
CA LEU A 162 -4.75 10.99 14.45
C LEU A 162 -4.33 12.26 13.69
N LEU A 163 -3.04 12.37 13.35
CA LEU A 163 -2.52 13.52 12.60
C LEU A 163 -3.17 13.63 11.22
N THR A 164 -3.33 12.51 10.51
CA THR A 164 -4.02 12.51 9.22
C THR A 164 -5.46 12.96 9.36
N GLN A 165 -6.19 12.50 10.38
CA GLN A 165 -7.57 12.93 10.63
C GLN A 165 -7.68 14.42 10.97
N LEU A 166 -6.68 15.00 11.66
CA LEU A 166 -6.66 16.43 11.99
C LEU A 166 -6.32 17.32 10.79
N ILE A 167 -5.39 16.86 9.95
CA ILE A 167 -4.92 17.60 8.77
C ILE A 167 -5.95 17.52 7.63
N PHE A 168 -6.59 16.36 7.48
CA PHE A 168 -7.52 16.11 6.38
C PHE A 168 -8.94 16.57 6.74
N ARG A 169 -9.41 17.63 6.09
CA ARG A 169 -10.75 18.23 6.31
C ARG A 169 -11.77 17.94 5.20
N GLY A 170 -11.47 17.00 4.31
CA GLY A 170 -12.34 16.61 3.19
C GLY A 170 -12.94 15.21 3.38
N ARG A 171 -13.70 14.72 2.39
CA ARG A 171 -13.98 13.29 2.25
C ARG A 171 -13.00 12.67 1.26
N VAL A 172 -12.50 11.46 1.56
CA VAL A 172 -11.80 10.66 0.55
C VAL A 172 -12.85 9.82 -0.16
N ALA A 173 -13.08 10.19 -1.43
CA ALA A 173 -14.07 9.66 -2.37
C ALA A 173 -15.54 10.05 -2.10
#